data_AF-A0A969SVH6-F1
#
_entry.id   AF-A0A969SVH6-F1
#
_cell.length_a   1.000
_cell.length_b   1.000
_cell.length_c   1.000
_cell.angle_alpha   90.00
_cell.angle_beta   90.00
_cell.angle_gamma   90.00
#
_symmetry.space_group_name_H-M   'P 1'
#
loop_
_entity.id
_entity.type
_entity.pdbx_description
1 polymer ?
#
loop_
_entity_poly.entity_id
_entity_poly.type
_entity_poly.pdbx_seq_one_letter_code
_entity_poly.pdbx_strand_id
1 'polypeptide(L)'
;MRSLQLQGLSLLEGRSLFQTKGDFTGTDAEWSRLVEHYRGNPLALKLVAALTREFLNGDITRVVDYIDRGMAVFGDIRDLLTRQFERLSASEQEVILWLAINREPMSEAGLSEDIFHGAQAILQRRVCADASRCVSVSLAPLPD
;
A
#
# COMPACT_ATOMS: atom_id res chain seq x y z
N MET A 1 -24.35 -2.62 18.05
CA MET A 1 -23.55 -1.46 17.58
C MET A 1 -24.09 -1.07 16.19
N ARG A 2 -24.48 0.19 15.96
CA ARG A 2 -24.87 0.68 14.62
C ARG A 2 -23.66 1.38 14.00
N SER A 3 -23.20 0.91 12.85
CA SER A 3 -22.06 1.48 12.11
C SER A 3 -22.46 1.75 10.67
N LEU A 4 -21.98 2.86 10.11
CA LEU A 4 -22.06 3.15 8.68
C LEU A 4 -20.73 2.75 8.03
N GLN A 5 -20.78 1.88 7.03
CA GLN A 5 -19.59 1.45 6.30
C GLN A 5 -19.23 2.50 5.26
N LEU A 6 -18.03 3.08 5.39
CA LEU A 6 -17.49 3.99 4.38
C LEU A 6 -16.91 3.17 3.23
N GLN A 7 -17.40 3.44 2.03
CA GLN A 7 -16.86 2.87 0.81
C GLN A 7 -15.72 3.74 0.27
N GLY A 8 -14.86 3.15 -0.56
CA GLY A 8 -13.89 3.91 -1.34
C GLY A 8 -14.59 4.85 -2.33
N LEU A 9 -13.91 5.93 -2.70
CA LEU A 9 -14.36 6.86 -3.72
C LEU A 9 -14.48 6.16 -5.08
N SER A 10 -15.51 6.51 -5.82
CA SER A 10 -15.66 6.17 -7.24
C SER A 10 -14.59 6.86 -8.10
N LEU A 11 -14.45 6.42 -9.35
CA LEU A 11 -13.56 7.05 -10.34
C LEU A 11 -13.81 8.56 -10.48
N LEU A 12 -15.08 8.96 -10.53
CA LEU A 12 -15.48 10.35 -10.73
C LEU A 12 -15.14 11.19 -9.49
N GLU A 13 -15.42 10.68 -8.30
CA GLU A 13 -15.05 11.32 -7.04
C GLU A 13 -13.53 11.40 -6.86
N GLY A 14 -12.79 10.36 -7.26
CA GLY A 14 -11.34 10.34 -7.26
C GLY A 14 -10.74 11.42 -8.16
N ARG A 15 -11.27 11.59 -9.39
CA ARG A 15 -10.85 12.70 -10.29
C ARG A 15 -11.17 14.06 -9.71
N SER A 16 -12.39 14.23 -9.17
CA SER A 16 -12.80 15.48 -8.53
C SER A 16 -11.86 15.84 -7.37
N LEU A 17 -11.46 14.85 -6.57
CA LEU A 17 -10.46 15.04 -5.51
C LEU A 17 -9.12 15.52 -6.07
N PHE A 18 -8.64 14.95 -7.18
CA PHE A 18 -7.40 15.42 -7.83
C PHE A 18 -7.54 16.86 -8.32
N GLN A 19 -8.67 17.24 -8.91
CA GLN A 19 -8.91 18.62 -9.39
C GLN A 19 -8.77 19.66 -8.29
N THR A 20 -9.01 19.30 -7.02
CA THR A 20 -8.73 20.20 -5.87
C THR A 20 -7.25 20.57 -5.70
N LYS A 21 -6.33 19.80 -6.30
CA LYS A 21 -4.88 20.02 -6.28
C LYS A 21 -4.35 20.70 -7.55
N GLY A 22 -5.14 20.76 -8.62
CA GLY A 22 -4.78 21.41 -9.88
C GLY A 22 -5.17 20.56 -11.10
N ASP A 23 -4.56 20.89 -12.24
CA ASP A 23 -4.81 20.19 -13.49
C ASP A 23 -3.90 18.96 -13.65
N PHE A 24 -4.48 17.91 -14.22
CA PHE A 24 -3.83 16.63 -14.46
C PHE A 24 -4.14 16.12 -15.85
N THR A 25 -3.20 15.40 -16.45
CA THR A 25 -3.33 14.80 -17.78
C THR A 25 -3.28 13.28 -17.67
N GLY A 26 -4.19 12.60 -18.37
CA GLY A 26 -4.26 11.14 -18.40
C GLY A 26 -5.53 10.66 -19.09
N THR A 27 -5.45 9.48 -19.68
CA THR A 27 -6.55 8.77 -20.31
C THR A 27 -7.53 8.18 -19.28
N ASP A 28 -8.72 7.80 -19.74
CA ASP A 28 -9.71 7.22 -18.84
C ASP A 28 -9.26 5.89 -18.21
N ALA A 29 -8.50 5.10 -18.96
CA ALA A 29 -7.93 3.84 -18.49
C ALA A 29 -6.90 4.06 -17.38
N GLU A 30 -6.01 5.06 -17.53
CA GLU A 30 -4.98 5.36 -16.53
C GLU A 30 -5.58 5.86 -15.21
N TRP A 31 -6.59 6.74 -15.30
CA TRP A 31 -7.36 7.15 -14.13
C TRP A 31 -8.05 5.98 -13.43
N SER A 32 -8.67 5.09 -14.21
CA SER A 32 -9.33 3.90 -13.66
C SER A 32 -8.33 3.00 -12.94
N ARG A 33 -7.16 2.78 -13.55
CA ARG A 33 -6.06 2.02 -12.95
C ARG A 33 -5.56 2.63 -11.65
N LEU A 34 -5.37 3.95 -11.62
CA LEU A 34 -4.93 4.69 -10.44
C LEU A 34 -5.96 4.57 -9.30
N VAL A 35 -7.24 4.83 -9.56
CA VAL A 35 -8.28 4.80 -8.52
C VAL A 35 -8.51 3.37 -8.00
N GLU A 36 -8.49 2.38 -8.89
CA GLU A 36 -8.63 0.97 -8.51
C GLU A 36 -7.45 0.48 -7.68
N HIS A 37 -6.22 0.85 -8.04
CA HIS A 37 -5.02 0.47 -7.27
C HIS A 37 -5.09 0.95 -5.82
N TYR A 38 -5.56 2.18 -5.60
CA TYR A 38 -5.78 2.73 -4.26
C TYR A 38 -7.15 2.39 -3.67
N ARG A 39 -7.96 1.57 -4.36
CA ARG A 39 -9.30 1.13 -3.96
C ARG A 39 -10.20 2.29 -3.51
N GLY A 40 -10.08 3.43 -4.18
CA GLY A 40 -10.82 4.65 -3.83
C GLY A 40 -10.46 5.26 -2.47
N ASN A 41 -9.35 4.89 -1.83
CA ASN A 41 -8.97 5.45 -0.53
C ASN A 41 -8.70 6.97 -0.65
N PRO A 42 -9.53 7.84 -0.03
CA PRO A 42 -9.40 9.30 -0.20
C PRO A 42 -8.04 9.84 0.23
N LEU A 43 -7.44 9.26 1.26
CA LEU A 43 -6.18 9.74 1.81
C LEU A 43 -5.01 9.37 0.90
N ALA A 44 -4.98 8.13 0.41
CA ALA A 44 -3.99 7.69 -0.57
C ALA A 44 -4.07 8.54 -1.85
N LEU A 45 -5.28 8.72 -2.38
CA LEU A 45 -5.51 9.53 -3.59
C LEU A 45 -5.07 10.99 -3.39
N LYS A 46 -5.33 11.59 -2.22
CA LYS A 46 -4.91 12.97 -1.92
C LYS A 46 -3.39 13.13 -1.87
N LEU A 47 -2.68 12.14 -1.31
CA LEU A 47 -1.22 12.14 -1.26
C LEU A 47 -0.63 11.98 -2.66
N VAL A 48 -1.15 11.05 -3.45
CA VAL A 48 -0.72 10.85 -4.85
C VAL A 48 -0.99 12.11 -5.66
N ALA A 49 -2.15 12.73 -5.54
CA ALA A 49 -2.47 13.98 -6.25
C ALA A 49 -1.44 15.09 -5.97
N ALA A 50 -1.05 15.27 -4.70
CA ALA A 50 -0.04 16.26 -4.32
C ALA A 50 1.32 15.93 -4.94
N LEU A 51 1.79 14.69 -4.80
CA LEU A 51 3.10 14.25 -5.29
C LEU A 51 3.16 14.27 -6.82
N THR A 52 2.11 13.86 -7.50
CA THR A 52 2.02 13.91 -8.96
C THR A 52 2.05 15.34 -9.47
N ARG A 53 1.37 16.27 -8.79
CA ARG A 53 1.40 17.68 -9.19
C ARG A 53 2.78 18.29 -9.00
N GLU A 54 3.43 17.99 -7.88
CA GLU A 54 4.71 18.59 -7.48
C GLU A 54 5.90 18.00 -8.24
N PHE A 55 5.95 16.67 -8.41
CA PHE A 55 7.12 15.96 -8.95
C PHE A 55 6.93 15.42 -10.37
N LEU A 56 5.69 15.27 -10.83
CA LEU A 56 5.36 14.68 -12.15
C LEU A 56 4.57 15.63 -13.05
N ASN A 57 4.51 16.93 -12.70
CA ASN A 57 3.81 17.98 -13.46
C ASN A 57 2.33 17.68 -13.76
N GLY A 58 1.68 16.84 -12.95
CA GLY A 58 0.29 16.45 -13.16
C GLY A 58 0.07 15.30 -14.15
N ASP A 59 1.13 14.63 -14.60
CA ASP A 59 1.03 13.51 -15.55
C ASP A 59 0.69 12.18 -14.84
N ILE A 60 -0.53 11.68 -15.07
CA ILE A 60 -1.05 10.45 -14.48
C ILE A 60 -0.41 9.20 -15.08
N THR A 61 0.00 9.24 -16.36
CA THR A 61 0.68 8.11 -17.03
C THR A 61 1.93 7.70 -16.23
N ARG A 62 2.70 8.68 -15.77
CA ARG A 62 3.91 8.42 -14.95
C ARG A 62 3.60 7.73 -13.63
N VAL A 63 2.47 8.08 -13.00
CA VAL A 63 2.02 7.43 -11.75
C VAL A 63 1.67 5.98 -12.01
N VAL A 64 0.96 5.70 -13.10
CA VAL A 64 0.60 4.35 -13.51
C VAL A 64 1.85 3.50 -13.77
N ASP A 65 2.88 4.06 -14.41
CA ASP A 65 4.17 3.38 -14.58
C ASP A 65 4.83 2.98 -13.25
N TYR A 66 4.74 3.83 -12.22
CA TYR A 66 5.24 3.50 -10.88
C TYR A 66 4.41 2.40 -10.21
N ILE A 67 3.08 2.48 -10.33
CA ILE A 67 2.15 1.47 -9.82
C ILE A 67 2.48 0.10 -10.42
N ASP A 68 2.64 0.02 -11.74
CA ASP A 68 2.90 -1.25 -12.43
C ASP A 68 4.30 -1.81 -12.14
N ARG A 69 5.24 -0.96 -11.71
CA ARG A 69 6.56 -1.38 -11.20
C ARG A 69 6.54 -1.80 -9.73
N GLY A 70 5.40 -1.66 -9.04
CA GLY A 70 5.26 -1.93 -7.61
C GLY A 70 5.99 -0.92 -6.73
N MET A 71 6.29 0.27 -7.26
CA MET A 71 6.97 1.32 -6.52
C MET A 71 5.95 2.20 -5.81
N ALA A 72 6.12 2.38 -4.51
CA ALA A 72 5.29 3.30 -3.74
C ALA A 72 5.59 4.74 -4.17
N VAL A 73 4.54 5.47 -4.57
CA VAL A 73 4.63 6.89 -4.97
C VAL A 73 4.67 7.81 -3.74
N PHE A 74 4.62 7.28 -2.51
CA PHE A 74 4.46 8.06 -1.29
C PHE A 74 5.79 8.41 -0.60
N GLY A 75 6.07 9.71 -0.45
CA GLY A 75 7.15 10.21 0.40
C GLY A 75 6.79 10.21 1.90
N ASP A 76 5.63 10.78 2.25
CA ASP A 76 5.28 11.12 3.65
C ASP A 76 4.18 10.25 4.27
N ILE A 77 3.76 9.15 3.62
CA ILE A 77 2.72 8.27 4.20
C ILE A 77 3.23 7.50 5.43
N ARG A 78 4.55 7.42 5.61
CA ARG A 78 5.19 6.71 6.72
C ARG A 78 4.71 7.25 8.06
N ASP A 79 4.74 8.57 8.27
CA ASP A 79 4.35 9.17 9.56
C ASP A 79 2.89 8.91 9.91
N LEU A 80 2.02 8.91 8.90
CA LEU A 80 0.62 8.57 9.07
C LEU A 80 0.46 7.10 9.47
N LEU A 81 1.11 6.19 8.75
CA LEU A 81 1.03 4.75 9.02
C LEU A 81 1.66 4.40 10.36
N THR A 82 2.80 5.01 10.71
CA THR A 82 3.46 4.86 12.01
C THR A 82 2.52 5.21 13.14
N ARG A 83 1.85 6.37 13.08
CA ARG A 83 0.86 6.75 14.12
C ARG A 83 -0.32 5.78 14.22
N GLN A 84 -0.76 5.16 13.13
CA GLN A 84 -1.83 4.15 13.21
C GLN A 84 -1.30 2.82 13.74
N PHE A 85 -0.09 2.45 13.36
CA PHE A 85 0.57 1.21 13.76
C PHE A 85 0.90 1.21 15.26
N GLU A 86 1.44 2.33 15.79
CA GLU A 86 1.76 2.50 17.20
C GLU A 86 0.54 2.41 18.13
N ARG A 87 -0.68 2.62 17.62
CA ARG A 87 -1.93 2.49 18.40
C ARG A 87 -2.38 1.03 18.57
N LEU A 88 -1.82 0.11 17.80
CA LEU A 88 -2.16 -1.30 17.84
C LEU A 88 -1.41 -1.99 18.98
N SER A 89 -2.02 -3.05 19.52
CA SER A 89 -1.35 -3.95 20.45
C SER A 89 -0.19 -4.70 19.78
N ALA A 90 0.74 -5.23 20.58
CA ALA A 90 1.89 -5.98 20.07
C ALA A 90 1.49 -7.13 19.14
N SER A 91 0.44 -7.87 19.48
CA SER A 91 -0.06 -8.98 18.65
C SER A 91 -0.66 -8.50 17.32
N GLU A 92 -1.39 -7.38 17.31
CA GLU A 92 -1.93 -6.80 16.08
C GLU A 92 -0.83 -6.26 15.18
N GLN A 93 0.20 -5.65 15.77
CA GLN A 93 1.39 -5.20 15.04
C GLN A 93 2.11 -6.38 14.37
N GLU A 94 2.27 -7.49 15.08
CA GLU A 94 2.87 -8.72 14.55
C GLU A 94 2.08 -9.28 13.36
N VAL A 95 0.75 -9.35 13.47
CA VAL A 95 -0.14 -9.78 12.37
C VAL A 95 0.04 -8.90 11.14
N ILE A 96 0.02 -7.57 11.31
CA ILE A 96 0.16 -6.63 10.18
C ILE A 96 1.54 -6.73 9.54
N LEU A 97 2.61 -6.87 10.34
CA LEU A 97 3.97 -7.05 9.83
C LEU A 97 4.07 -8.33 9.00
N TRP A 98 3.50 -9.43 9.48
CA TRP A 98 3.44 -10.69 8.74
C TRP A 98 2.75 -10.54 7.38
N LEU A 99 1.57 -9.89 7.35
CA LEU A 99 0.83 -9.64 6.10
C LEU A 99 1.61 -8.72 5.14
N ALA A 100 2.28 -7.70 5.66
CA ALA A 100 3.07 -6.76 4.87
C ALA A 100 4.30 -7.40 4.21
N ILE A 101 4.85 -8.45 4.82
CA ILE A 101 5.99 -9.23 4.29
C ILE A 101 5.51 -10.23 3.24
N ASN A 102 4.46 -11.02 3.54
CA ASN A 102 4.00 -12.07 2.63
C ASN A 102 3.47 -11.52 1.30
N ARG A 103 2.77 -10.37 1.31
CA ARG A 103 2.22 -9.67 0.13
C ARG A 103 1.34 -10.49 -0.82
N GLU A 104 1.06 -11.73 -0.49
CA GLU A 104 0.14 -12.62 -1.19
C GLU A 104 -1.06 -12.95 -0.29
N PRO A 105 -2.25 -13.18 -0.87
CA PRO A 105 -3.39 -13.65 -0.10
C PRO A 105 -3.06 -14.96 0.63
N MET A 106 -3.38 -15.02 1.92
CA MET A 106 -3.19 -16.22 2.74
C MET A 106 -4.48 -16.57 3.50
N SER A 107 -4.65 -17.86 3.82
CA SER A 107 -5.77 -18.32 4.63
C SER A 107 -5.57 -17.97 6.10
N GLU A 108 -6.65 -17.83 6.87
CA GLU A 108 -6.56 -17.64 8.33
C GLU A 108 -5.78 -18.77 9.02
N ALA A 109 -5.93 -20.00 8.55
CA ALA A 109 -5.19 -21.15 9.06
C ALA A 109 -3.68 -20.98 8.83
N GLY A 110 -3.28 -20.58 7.61
CA GLY A 110 -1.88 -20.32 7.29
C GLY A 110 -1.30 -19.14 8.06
N LEU A 111 -2.09 -18.07 8.27
CA LEU A 111 -1.67 -16.91 9.06
C LEU A 111 -1.45 -17.28 10.53
N SER A 112 -2.37 -18.07 11.10
CA SER A 112 -2.24 -18.54 12.48
C SER A 112 -0.98 -19.39 12.63
N GLU A 113 -0.77 -20.37 11.75
CA GLU A 113 0.41 -21.22 11.78
C GLU A 113 1.71 -20.41 11.67
N ASP A 114 1.78 -19.43 10.78
CA ASP A 114 2.96 -18.57 10.57
C ASP A 114 3.24 -17.67 11.80
N ILE A 115 2.21 -17.13 12.46
CA ILE A 115 2.35 -16.32 13.68
C ILE A 115 2.81 -17.18 14.86
N PHE A 116 2.24 -18.37 15.05
CA PHE A 116 2.55 -19.23 16.20
C PHE A 116 3.95 -19.88 16.14
N HIS A 117 4.52 -20.06 14.95
CA HIS A 117 5.87 -20.63 14.80
C HIS A 117 7.01 -19.61 14.97
N GLY A 118 6.68 -18.35 15.31
CA GLY A 118 7.61 -17.35 15.80
C GLY A 118 8.52 -16.74 14.72
N ALA A 119 8.99 -15.53 15.02
CA ALA A 119 9.81 -14.67 14.17
C ALA A 119 11.15 -15.26 13.65
N GLN A 120 11.51 -16.50 14.00
CA GLN A 120 12.65 -17.21 13.40
C GLN A 120 12.36 -17.75 11.99
N ALA A 121 11.08 -17.90 11.61
CA ALA A 121 10.68 -18.38 10.27
C ALA A 121 10.75 -17.29 9.18
N ILE A 122 10.83 -16.00 9.56
CA ILE A 122 10.81 -14.84 8.64
C ILE A 122 11.98 -14.89 7.63
N LEU A 123 13.07 -15.61 7.97
CA LEU A 123 14.26 -15.76 7.12
C LEU A 123 14.23 -16.96 6.17
N GLN A 124 13.27 -17.89 6.28
CA GLN A 124 13.33 -19.16 5.55
C GLN A 124 12.27 -19.37 4.47
N ARG A 125 11.22 -18.54 4.39
CA ARG A 125 10.29 -18.65 3.27
C ARG A 125 10.85 -17.95 2.05
N ARG A 126 11.61 -18.72 1.25
CA ARG A 126 11.87 -18.41 -0.16
C ARG A 126 10.54 -18.08 -0.82
N VAL A 127 10.42 -16.87 -1.38
CA VAL A 127 9.37 -16.56 -2.36
C VAL A 127 9.65 -17.40 -3.59
N CYS A 128 9.11 -18.62 -3.63
CA CYS A 128 9.04 -19.45 -4.82
C CYS A 128 7.59 -19.40 -5.33
N ALA A 129 7.16 -18.24 -5.81
CA ALA A 129 5.93 -18.12 -6.59
C ALA A 129 6.21 -17.71 -8.05
N ASP A 130 7.36 -17.09 -8.34
CA ASP A 130 7.79 -16.84 -9.73
C ASP A 130 9.33 -16.72 -9.83
N ALA A 131 9.95 -17.47 -10.75
CA ALA A 131 11.40 -17.64 -10.84
C ALA A 131 12.17 -16.41 -11.37
N SER A 132 11.56 -15.22 -11.42
CA SER A 132 12.18 -14.04 -12.06
C SER A 132 12.45 -12.83 -11.17
N ARG A 133 12.01 -12.77 -9.90
CA ARG A 133 12.29 -11.61 -9.02
C ARG A 133 12.42 -11.98 -7.54
N CYS A 134 13.58 -12.50 -7.16
CA CYS A 134 13.99 -12.52 -5.75
C CYS A 134 14.56 -11.16 -5.35
N VAL A 135 13.94 -10.47 -4.40
CA VAL A 135 14.55 -9.34 -3.67
C VAL A 135 14.91 -9.84 -2.28
N SER A 136 16.21 -9.87 -1.96
CA SER A 136 16.68 -10.13 -0.60
C SER A 136 16.48 -8.87 0.25
N VAL A 137 15.58 -8.95 1.23
CA VAL A 137 15.50 -7.94 2.28
C VAL A 137 16.47 -8.35 3.39
N SER A 138 17.62 -7.66 3.47
CA SER A 138 18.49 -7.74 4.64
C SER A 138 18.06 -6.63 5.60
N LEU A 139 17.45 -7.00 6.73
CA LEU A 139 17.22 -6.09 7.86
C LEU A 139 18.22 -6.46 8.96
N ALA A 140 19.05 -5.49 9.34
CA ALA A 140 19.94 -5.60 10.49
C ALA A 140 19.12 -5.76 11.79
N PRO A 141 19.64 -6.46 12.81
CA PRO A 141 18.91 -6.70 14.05
C PRO A 141 18.62 -5.40 14.80
N LEU A 142 17.41 -5.29 15.37
CA LEU A 142 17.03 -4.25 16.32
C LEU A 142 17.82 -4.42 17.63
N PRO A 143 18.26 -3.34 18.28
CA PRO A 143 18.96 -3.42 19.56
C PRO A 143 18.00 -3.79 20.71
N ASP A 144 18.57 -4.45 21.73
CA ASP A 144 17.93 -5.03 22.92
C ASP A 144 17.05 -4.06 23.75
#